data_AF-A0A2M9JFA0-F1
#
_entry.id   AF-A0A2M9JFA0-F1
#
_cell.length_a   1.000
_cell.length_b   1.000
_cell.length_c   1.000
_cell.angle_alpha   90.00
_cell.angle_beta   90.00
_cell.angle_gamma   90.00
#
_symmetry.space_group_name_H-M   'P 1'
#
loop_
_entity.id
_entity.type
_entity.pdbx_description
1 polymer ?
#
loop_
_entity_poly.entity_id
_entity_poly.type
_entity_poly.pdbx_seq_one_letter_code
_entity_poly.pdbx_strand_id
1 'polypeptide(L)'
;MVLRCLFSTKTGSPERLAAQHIKDAYNTPSTTKPANTSKNIPGRTADRPLTRLYAKPRRDANRNEAIKVCKKNWGVNYAQGGKQCDEFPFSATYEGVAQALTKYDPQHKAPKNNFSARPIPKEDNGAGGRSIADFYRLNRIIDGPNDGYIIKVS
;
A
#
# COMPACT_ATOMS: atom_id res chain seq x y z
N MET A 1 16.55 14.91 -5.89
CA MET A 1 16.22 14.55 -4.48
C MET A 1 14.82 13.96 -4.48
N VAL A 2 14.61 12.75 -3.96
CA VAL A 2 13.28 12.11 -3.93
C VAL A 2 12.63 12.33 -2.58
N LEU A 3 11.35 12.73 -2.57
CA LEU A 3 10.57 12.96 -1.36
C LEU A 3 10.35 11.64 -0.61
N ARG A 4 10.39 11.71 0.73
CA ARG A 4 10.31 10.54 1.61
C ARG A 4 9.14 10.70 2.55
N CYS A 5 8.17 9.82 2.45
CA CYS A 5 7.12 9.67 3.44
C CYS A 5 7.61 8.70 4.52
N LEU A 6 7.57 9.14 5.78
CA LEU A 6 8.18 8.44 6.91
C LEU A 6 7.14 7.60 7.64
N PHE A 7 7.50 6.36 7.97
CA PHE A 7 6.74 5.43 8.80
C PHE A 7 7.66 4.87 9.88
N SER A 8 7.15 4.60 11.08
CA SER A 8 7.96 4.13 12.20
C SER A 8 7.46 2.82 12.78
N THR A 9 8.36 1.84 12.92
CA THR A 9 8.12 0.56 13.60
C THR A 9 8.41 0.62 15.11
N LYS A 10 8.82 1.79 15.62
CA LYS A 10 9.12 1.97 17.04
C LYS A 10 7.88 1.79 17.91
N THR A 11 8.08 1.25 19.10
CA THR A 11 7.04 1.16 20.13
C THR A 11 6.48 2.56 20.42
N GLY A 12 5.15 2.67 20.47
CA GLY A 12 4.45 3.95 20.68
C GLY A 12 4.13 4.73 19.41
N SER A 13 4.69 4.38 18.25
CA SER A 13 4.26 4.99 16.98
C SER A 13 2.80 4.61 16.66
N PRO A 14 1.93 5.59 16.34
CA PRO A 14 0.52 5.32 16.07
C PRO A 14 0.27 4.37 14.88
N GLU A 15 1.16 4.37 13.89
CA GLU A 15 1.09 3.62 12.63
C GLU A 15 2.03 2.39 12.61
N ARG A 16 2.44 1.90 13.78
CA ARG A 16 3.50 0.90 13.92
C ARG A 16 3.26 -0.38 13.12
N LEU A 17 2.03 -0.90 13.10
CA LEU A 17 1.69 -2.14 12.40
C LEU A 17 1.54 -1.92 10.90
N ALA A 18 1.07 -0.75 10.46
CA ALA A 18 1.14 -0.35 9.05
C ALA A 18 2.61 -0.23 8.59
N ALA A 19 3.46 0.42 9.39
CA ALA A 19 4.89 0.50 9.14
C ALA A 19 5.55 -0.89 9.08
N GLN A 20 5.18 -1.79 9.99
CA GLN A 20 5.68 -3.17 9.99
C GLN A 20 5.20 -3.93 8.75
N HIS A 21 3.96 -3.74 8.31
CA HIS A 21 3.45 -4.36 7.10
C HIS A 21 4.24 -3.91 5.85
N ILE A 22 4.56 -2.61 5.74
CA ILE A 22 5.41 -2.08 4.67
C ILE A 22 6.83 -2.66 4.75
N LYS A 23 7.40 -2.75 5.97
CA LYS A 23 8.72 -3.35 6.20
C LYS A 23 8.79 -4.81 5.74
N ASP A 24 7.76 -5.59 6.04
CA ASP A 24 7.67 -6.98 5.62
C ASP A 24 7.47 -7.10 4.10
N ALA A 25 6.69 -6.21 3.50
CA ALA A 25 6.51 -6.15 2.05
C ALA A 25 7.83 -5.88 1.31
N TYR A 26 8.75 -5.12 1.91
CA TYR A 26 10.07 -4.86 1.34
C TYR A 26 11.12 -5.93 1.64
N ASN A 27 11.12 -6.49 2.85
CA ASN A 27 12.23 -7.33 3.32
C ASN A 27 11.92 -8.83 3.28
N THR A 28 10.64 -9.20 3.39
CA THR A 28 10.19 -10.59 3.35
C THR A 28 8.97 -10.73 2.42
N PRO A 29 9.05 -10.27 1.15
CA PRO A 29 7.89 -10.25 0.25
C PRO A 29 7.26 -11.64 0.05
N SER A 30 8.05 -12.71 0.13
CA SER A 30 7.58 -14.10 0.02
C SER A 30 6.60 -14.53 1.11
N THR A 31 6.62 -13.90 2.30
CA THR A 31 5.72 -14.23 3.41
C THR A 31 4.43 -13.42 3.38
N THR A 32 4.36 -12.40 2.51
CA THR A 32 3.19 -11.52 2.38
C THR A 32 2.12 -12.09 1.46
N LYS A 33 0.87 -11.64 1.63
CA LYS A 33 -0.26 -12.08 0.80
C LYS A 33 -0.67 -10.98 -0.18
N PRO A 34 -1.04 -11.31 -1.44
CA PRO A 34 -1.07 -12.66 -2.03
C PRO A 34 0.34 -13.22 -2.28
N ALA A 35 0.52 -14.54 -2.29
CA ALA A 35 1.83 -15.09 -2.60
C ALA A 35 2.25 -14.77 -4.05
N ASN A 36 3.52 -14.39 -4.25
CA ASN A 36 4.14 -14.21 -5.55
C ASN A 36 5.67 -14.36 -5.37
N THR A 37 6.28 -15.31 -6.08
CA THR A 37 7.72 -15.61 -5.98
C THR A 37 8.61 -14.53 -6.59
N SER A 38 8.06 -13.75 -7.54
CA SER A 38 8.74 -12.61 -8.17
C SER A 38 8.26 -11.28 -7.59
N LYS A 39 7.69 -11.29 -6.37
CA LYS A 39 7.13 -10.09 -5.76
C LYS A 39 8.22 -9.05 -5.50
N ASN A 40 8.04 -7.90 -6.12
CA ASN A 40 8.97 -6.79 -6.11
C ASN A 40 8.18 -5.47 -6.05
N ILE A 41 7.79 -5.08 -4.84
CA ILE A 41 6.86 -3.97 -4.59
C ILE A 41 7.59 -2.62 -4.71
N PRO A 42 7.05 -1.62 -5.44
CA PRO A 42 7.66 -0.29 -5.57
C PRO A 42 7.56 0.54 -4.27
N GLY A 43 8.22 1.69 -4.26
CA GLY A 43 8.19 2.66 -3.17
C GLY A 43 9.40 2.63 -2.24
N ARG A 44 10.35 1.71 -2.44
CA ARG A 44 11.58 1.63 -1.64
C ARG A 44 12.70 2.53 -2.16
N THR A 45 12.73 2.73 -3.48
CA THR A 45 13.86 3.34 -4.20
C THR A 45 13.36 4.34 -5.24
N ALA A 46 14.23 5.28 -5.60
CA ALA A 46 13.92 6.41 -6.48
C ALA A 46 13.57 6.00 -7.93
N ASP A 47 14.11 4.89 -8.40
CA ASP A 47 13.84 4.31 -9.72
C ASP A 47 12.44 3.70 -9.83
N ARG A 48 11.83 3.35 -8.69
CA ARG A 48 10.50 2.75 -8.62
C ARG A 48 9.67 3.43 -7.52
N PRO A 49 9.39 4.74 -7.67
CA PRO A 49 8.65 5.49 -6.67
C PRO A 49 7.19 5.05 -6.65
N LEU A 50 6.48 5.48 -5.60
CA LEU A 50 5.02 5.53 -5.62
C LEU A 50 4.57 6.86 -6.21
N THR A 51 3.43 6.84 -6.89
CA THR A 51 2.83 8.05 -7.47
C THR A 51 1.42 8.21 -6.93
N ARG A 52 1.05 9.45 -6.57
CA ARG A 52 -0.26 9.71 -5.96
C ARG A 52 -1.36 9.48 -6.97
N LEU A 53 -2.40 8.79 -6.51
CA LEU A 53 -3.67 8.63 -7.21
C LEU A 53 -4.78 9.34 -6.43
N TYR A 54 -5.41 10.34 -7.03
CA TYR A 54 -6.50 11.12 -6.46
C TYR A 54 -7.89 10.60 -6.84
N ALA A 55 -8.06 10.08 -8.06
CA ALA A 55 -9.35 9.65 -8.57
C ALA A 55 -10.01 8.55 -7.71
N LYS A 56 -11.18 8.86 -7.12
CA LYS A 56 -11.87 7.95 -6.19
C LYS A 56 -12.20 6.56 -6.77
N PRO A 57 -12.76 6.43 -8.00
CA PRO A 57 -13.13 5.11 -8.52
C PRO A 57 -11.94 4.13 -8.62
N ARG A 58 -10.76 4.66 -8.93
CA ARG A 58 -9.53 3.86 -9.01
C ARG A 58 -9.03 3.45 -7.63
N ARG A 59 -9.11 4.36 -6.64
CA ARG A 59 -8.77 4.05 -5.24
C ARG A 59 -9.69 2.99 -4.67
N ASP A 60 -10.99 3.08 -4.94
CA ASP A 60 -11.97 2.07 -4.54
C ASP A 60 -11.65 0.71 -5.18
N ALA A 61 -11.22 0.68 -6.44
CA ALA A 61 -10.78 -0.55 -7.09
C ALA A 61 -9.56 -1.17 -6.40
N ASN A 62 -8.53 -0.37 -6.08
CA ASN A 62 -7.37 -0.84 -5.30
C ASN A 62 -7.83 -1.45 -3.97
N ARG A 63 -8.67 -0.72 -3.23
CA ARG A 63 -9.21 -1.14 -1.94
C ARG A 63 -9.98 -2.46 -2.02
N ASN A 64 -10.87 -2.57 -3.00
CA ASN A 64 -11.74 -3.74 -3.16
C ASN A 64 -10.92 -4.99 -3.50
N GLU A 65 -9.90 -4.88 -4.34
CA GLU A 65 -9.02 -6.02 -4.64
C GLU A 65 -8.17 -6.43 -3.44
N ALA A 66 -7.66 -5.49 -2.63
CA ALA A 66 -6.97 -5.83 -1.39
C ALA A 66 -7.88 -6.58 -0.41
N ILE A 67 -9.13 -6.12 -0.26
CA ILE A 67 -10.14 -6.76 0.59
C ILE A 67 -10.39 -8.21 0.15
N LYS A 68 -10.42 -8.50 -1.16
CA LYS A 68 -10.55 -9.89 -1.65
C LYS A 68 -9.39 -10.76 -1.15
N VAL A 69 -8.16 -10.25 -1.14
CA VAL A 69 -7.00 -10.98 -0.58
C VAL A 69 -7.15 -11.20 0.92
N CYS A 70 -7.56 -10.17 1.67
CA CYS A 70 -7.80 -10.32 3.11
C CYS A 70 -8.88 -11.37 3.40
N LYS A 71 -10.01 -11.34 2.67
CA LYS A 71 -11.06 -12.36 2.79
C LYS A 71 -10.57 -13.76 2.43
N LYS A 72 -9.79 -13.89 1.36
CA LYS A 72 -9.25 -15.18 0.91
C LYS A 72 -8.31 -15.83 1.92
N ASN A 73 -7.49 -15.05 2.62
CA ASN A 73 -6.43 -15.59 3.47
C ASN A 73 -6.76 -15.58 4.98
N TRP A 74 -7.68 -14.73 5.43
CA TRP A 74 -8.09 -14.62 6.85
C TRP A 74 -9.60 -14.79 7.06
N GLY A 75 -10.35 -15.14 6.02
CA GLY A 75 -11.80 -15.33 6.07
C GLY A 75 -12.59 -14.03 5.89
N VAL A 76 -13.89 -14.17 5.56
CA VAL A 76 -14.80 -13.02 5.36
C VAL A 76 -14.93 -12.15 6.62
N ASN A 77 -14.67 -12.74 7.78
CA ASN A 77 -14.74 -12.15 9.10
C ASN A 77 -13.40 -11.55 9.57
N TYR A 78 -12.41 -11.37 8.69
CA TYR A 78 -11.09 -10.83 9.07
C TYR A 78 -11.13 -9.49 9.83
N ALA A 79 -12.21 -8.72 9.63
CA ALA A 79 -12.43 -7.41 10.26
C ALA A 79 -13.07 -7.50 11.66
N GLN A 80 -13.57 -8.68 12.06
CA GLN A 80 -14.08 -8.89 13.42
C GLN A 80 -12.96 -8.62 14.43
N GLY A 81 -13.32 -7.97 15.55
CA GLY A 81 -12.34 -7.54 16.56
C GLY A 81 -11.58 -6.26 16.19
N GLY A 82 -12.17 -5.38 15.38
CA GLY A 82 -11.65 -4.03 15.15
C GLY A 82 -10.49 -3.94 14.16
N LYS A 83 -10.36 -4.91 13.24
CA LYS A 83 -9.31 -4.91 12.21
C LYS A 83 -9.80 -4.30 10.90
N GLN A 84 -8.85 -3.83 10.09
CA GLN A 84 -9.04 -3.42 8.71
C GLN A 84 -7.97 -4.05 7.83
N CYS A 85 -8.29 -4.29 6.57
CA CYS A 85 -7.31 -4.77 5.60
C CYS A 85 -6.39 -3.60 5.27
N ASP A 86 -5.13 -3.64 5.68
CA ASP A 86 -4.12 -2.71 5.19
C ASP A 86 -3.56 -3.21 3.86
N GLU A 87 -3.13 -2.29 3.00
CA GLU A 87 -2.66 -2.60 1.65
C GLU A 87 -1.44 -1.75 1.26
N PHE A 88 -0.45 -2.41 0.67
CA PHE A 88 0.77 -1.78 0.20
C PHE A 88 1.20 -2.35 -1.17
N PRO A 89 1.34 -1.54 -2.24
CA PRO A 89 1.20 -0.08 -2.26
C PRO A 89 -0.22 0.39 -1.94
N PHE A 90 -0.34 1.64 -1.46
CA PHE A 90 -1.58 2.17 -0.87
C PHE A 90 -2.71 2.29 -1.89
N SER A 91 -3.95 2.29 -1.40
CA SER A 91 -5.15 2.55 -2.23
C SER A 91 -5.03 3.82 -3.06
N ALA A 92 -4.38 4.84 -2.51
CA ALA A 92 -4.14 6.16 -3.11
C ALA A 92 -2.84 6.23 -3.94
N THR A 93 -2.41 5.13 -4.56
CA THR A 93 -1.29 5.08 -5.50
C THR A 93 -1.66 4.43 -6.83
N TYR A 94 -1.00 4.80 -7.92
CA TYR A 94 -1.18 4.13 -9.22
C TYR A 94 -0.61 2.70 -9.22
N GLU A 95 0.39 2.46 -8.38
CA GLU A 95 1.00 1.16 -8.13
C GLU A 95 0.17 0.26 -7.19
N GLY A 96 -0.99 0.75 -6.75
CA GLY A 96 -1.91 0.02 -5.89
C GLY A 96 -2.44 -1.27 -6.52
N VAL A 97 -3.10 -2.08 -5.70
CA VAL A 97 -3.47 -3.48 -5.99
C VAL A 97 -4.08 -3.72 -7.37
N ALA A 98 -4.95 -2.82 -7.81
CA ALA A 98 -5.71 -3.02 -9.04
C ALA A 98 -4.92 -2.60 -10.30
N GLN A 99 -3.63 -2.24 -10.18
CA GLN A 99 -2.72 -1.91 -11.29
C GLN A 99 -2.79 -2.94 -12.42
N ALA A 100 -2.68 -4.22 -12.08
CA ALA A 100 -2.62 -5.33 -13.04
C ALA A 100 -3.99 -5.80 -13.58
N LEU A 101 -5.09 -5.13 -13.24
CA LEU A 101 -6.39 -5.48 -13.85
C LEU A 101 -6.44 -4.98 -15.30
N THR A 102 -7.00 -5.78 -16.21
CA THR A 102 -7.13 -5.46 -17.65
C THR A 102 -7.70 -4.06 -17.91
N LYS A 103 -8.63 -3.60 -17.05
CA LYS A 103 -9.22 -2.25 -17.14
C LYS A 103 -8.19 -1.12 -17.09
N TYR A 104 -7.06 -1.32 -16.40
CA TYR A 104 -6.05 -0.29 -16.15
C TYR A 104 -4.68 -0.64 -16.73
N ASP A 105 -4.48 -1.90 -17.09
CA ASP A 105 -3.31 -2.39 -17.81
C ASP A 105 -3.76 -3.40 -18.88
N PRO A 106 -4.34 -2.92 -19.99
CA PRO A 106 -4.85 -3.78 -21.06
C PRO A 106 -3.75 -4.54 -21.80
N GLN A 107 -2.50 -4.07 -21.69
CA GLN A 107 -1.33 -4.70 -22.28
C GLN A 107 -0.67 -5.73 -21.34
N HIS A 108 -1.19 -5.90 -20.12
CA HIS A 108 -0.70 -6.86 -19.13
C HIS A 108 0.80 -6.73 -18.80
N LYS A 109 1.29 -5.50 -18.76
CA LYS A 109 2.69 -5.17 -18.43
C LYS A 109 2.94 -5.14 -16.92
N ALA A 110 1.95 -4.78 -16.12
CA ALA A 110 2.07 -4.71 -14.68
C ALA A 110 2.12 -6.11 -14.07
N PRO A 111 3.03 -6.36 -13.11
CA PRO A 111 3.15 -7.66 -12.48
C PRO A 111 1.91 -7.98 -11.64
N LYS A 112 1.30 -9.15 -11.90
CA LYS A 112 0.17 -9.66 -11.11
C LYS A 112 0.61 -9.93 -9.67
N ASN A 113 -0.30 -9.76 -8.71
CA ASN A 113 -0.05 -10.05 -7.29
C ASN A 113 1.18 -9.33 -6.70
N ASN A 114 1.55 -8.17 -7.25
CA ASN A 114 2.72 -7.41 -6.83
C ASN A 114 2.41 -6.35 -5.77
N PHE A 115 1.72 -6.79 -4.72
CA PHE A 115 1.29 -5.97 -3.59
C PHE A 115 1.22 -6.85 -2.34
N SER A 116 0.99 -6.24 -1.20
CA SER A 116 0.77 -6.90 0.09
C SER A 116 -0.53 -6.41 0.70
N ALA A 117 -1.33 -7.32 1.24
CA ALA A 117 -2.53 -7.03 2.00
C ALA A 117 -2.52 -7.81 3.32
N ARG A 118 -2.88 -7.14 4.42
CA ARG A 118 -2.82 -7.72 5.77
C ARG A 118 -3.85 -7.09 6.70
N PRO A 119 -4.66 -7.88 7.42
CA PRO A 119 -5.48 -7.36 8.50
C PRO A 119 -4.64 -6.79 9.64
N ILE A 120 -4.83 -5.51 9.99
CA ILE A 120 -4.22 -4.85 11.16
C ILE A 120 -5.31 -4.08 11.94
N PRO A 121 -5.08 -3.69 13.21
CA PRO A 121 -6.03 -2.88 13.97
C PRO A 121 -6.42 -1.59 13.24
N LYS A 122 -7.70 -1.21 13.33
CA LYS A 122 -8.28 -0.05 12.64
C LYS A 122 -7.58 1.25 12.99
N GLU A 123 -7.19 1.42 14.25
CA GLU A 123 -6.55 2.62 14.78
C GLU A 123 -5.19 2.84 14.12
N ASP A 124 -4.41 1.77 13.99
CA ASP A 124 -3.08 1.73 13.39
C ASP A 124 -3.17 1.96 11.87
N ASN A 125 -4.08 1.26 11.19
CA ASN A 125 -4.37 1.47 9.77
C ASN A 125 -4.81 2.93 9.49
N GLY A 126 -5.66 3.48 10.34
CA GLY A 126 -6.11 4.87 10.25
C GLY A 126 -4.97 5.86 10.47
N ALA A 127 -4.02 5.56 11.35
CA ALA A 127 -2.84 6.39 11.57
C ALA A 127 -1.89 6.38 10.38
N GLY A 128 -1.66 5.22 9.76
CA GLY A 128 -0.92 5.12 8.51
C GLY A 128 -1.59 5.92 7.37
N GLY A 129 -2.91 5.80 7.25
CA GLY A 129 -3.68 6.58 6.28
C GLY A 129 -3.59 8.10 6.49
N ARG A 130 -3.65 8.57 7.75
CA ARG A 130 -3.45 9.99 8.10
C ARG A 130 -2.04 10.46 7.74
N SER A 131 -1.02 9.66 8.02
CA SER A 131 0.38 9.99 7.70
C SER A 131 0.58 10.22 6.19
N ILE A 132 -0.03 9.39 5.34
CA ILE A 132 -0.01 9.57 3.88
C ILE A 132 -0.80 10.81 3.45
N ALA A 133 -1.99 11.04 4.01
CA ALA A 133 -2.80 12.21 3.69
C ALA A 133 -2.08 13.52 4.04
N ASP A 134 -1.44 13.57 5.22
CA ASP A 134 -0.63 14.71 5.64
C ASP A 134 0.61 14.87 4.77
N PHE A 135 1.29 13.78 4.40
CA PHE A 135 2.41 13.83 3.47
C PHE A 135 2.01 14.46 2.13
N TYR A 136 0.89 14.01 1.53
CA TYR A 136 0.38 14.58 0.29
C TYR A 136 0.06 16.07 0.42
N ARG A 137 -0.59 16.46 1.53
CA ARG A 137 -0.99 17.86 1.78
C ARG A 137 0.22 18.76 2.00
N LEU A 138 1.13 18.37 2.88
CA LEU A 138 2.28 19.19 3.31
C LEU A 138 3.31 19.34 2.19
N ASN A 139 3.51 18.31 1.36
CA ASN A 139 4.46 18.34 0.26
C ASN A 139 3.82 18.70 -1.09
N ARG A 140 2.52 19.01 -1.10
CA ARG A 140 1.74 19.37 -2.31
C ARG A 140 1.86 18.36 -3.45
N ILE A 141 2.00 17.07 -3.11
CA ILE A 141 2.12 15.97 -4.08
C ILE A 141 0.91 15.99 -5.01
N ILE A 142 1.11 16.16 -6.31
CA ILE A 142 0.02 16.17 -7.29
C ILE A 142 -0.36 14.75 -7.73
N ASP A 143 -1.55 14.62 -8.31
CA ASP A 143 -1.99 13.38 -8.95
C ASP A 143 -1.14 13.09 -10.19
N GLY A 144 -0.78 11.82 -10.40
CA GLY A 144 -0.09 11.36 -11.61
C GLY A 144 1.41 11.13 -11.43
N PRO A 145 2.14 10.91 -12.53
CA PRO A 145 3.49 10.34 -12.50
C PRO A 145 4.60 11.34 -12.15
N ASN A 146 4.28 12.63 -12.10
CA ASN A 146 5.29 13.69 -12.01
C ASN A 146 5.87 13.86 -10.60
N ASP A 147 5.12 13.48 -9.55
CA ASP A 147 5.55 13.59 -8.15
C ASP A 147 5.76 12.20 -7.51
N GLY A 148 6.85 11.56 -7.91
CA GLY A 148 7.28 10.29 -7.32
C GLY A 148 7.83 10.46 -5.89
N TYR A 149 7.41 9.58 -4.98
CA TYR A 149 7.92 9.54 -3.61
C TYR A 149 8.23 8.12 -3.16
N ILE A 150 9.04 7.99 -2.10
CA ILE A 150 9.36 6.69 -1.48
C ILE A 150 8.86 6.64 -0.04
N ILE A 151 8.64 5.43 0.45
CA ILE A 151 8.36 5.16 1.86
C ILE A 151 9.65 4.75 2.56
N LYS A 152 10.02 5.53 3.59
CA LYS A 152 11.12 5.18 4.48
C LYS A 152 10.54 4.68 5.80
N VAL A 153 10.80 3.42 6.10
CA VAL A 153 10.44 2.83 7.39
C VAL A 153 11.65 2.90 8.32
N SER A 154 11.44 3.40 9.55
CA SER A 154 12.46 3.48 10.61
C SER A 154 12.13 2.66 11.85
#